data_AF-A0A8I1DJR6-F1
#
_entry.id   AF-A0A8I1DJR6-F1
#
_cell.length_a   1.000
_cell.length_b   1.000
_cell.length_c   1.000
_cell.angle_alpha   90.00
_cell.angle_beta   90.00
_cell.angle_gamma   90.00
#
_symmetry.space_group_name_H-M   'P 1'
#
loop_
_entity.id
_entity.type
_entity.pdbx_description
1 polymer ?
#
loop_
_entity_poly.entity_id
_entity_poly.type
_entity_poly.pdbx_seq_one_letter_code
_entity_poly.pdbx_strand_id
1 'polypeptide(L)'
;MPKRLIFFLSHLMVSILLALLLSWLVFFIWYPAPLADALGVKHLFLILIAIDIIIGPLLSLFVYKEHKKGLKFDLMVVICIQLFAFVYGFYTIVNGRPVWLVYDTYVFHLVKNSDIEPSHIDAALPQFQKPGWLKPMFVNLDSSILKNNPVPQGTVVINHPMFFTDFSNAKRQIKSVSSPISLLEKYNDKQIVDATLQKYSSADAWLGLSAPAKDMVVLINKEKGEVVKIVDLRPWK
;
A
#
# COMPACT_ATOMS: atom_id res chain seq x y z
N MET A 1 17.11 7.88 -39.82
CA MET A 1 16.28 6.84 -39.17
C MET A 1 14.90 6.82 -39.82
N PRO A 2 14.29 5.65 -40.07
CA PRO A 2 12.92 5.61 -40.59
C PRO A 2 11.96 6.30 -39.61
N LYS A 3 11.03 7.14 -40.08
CA LYS A 3 10.09 7.92 -39.22
C LYS A 3 9.33 7.04 -38.22
N ARG A 4 9.06 5.79 -38.62
CA ARG A 4 8.54 4.70 -37.78
C ARG A 4 9.33 4.49 -36.49
N LEU A 5 10.65 4.42 -36.59
CA LEU A 5 11.53 4.19 -35.43
C LEU A 5 11.57 5.41 -34.53
N ILE A 6 11.56 6.62 -35.09
CA ILE A 6 11.52 7.87 -34.32
C ILE A 6 10.23 7.92 -33.50
N PHE A 7 9.07 7.61 -34.10
CA PHE A 7 7.80 7.57 -33.38
C PHE A 7 7.83 6.55 -32.24
N PHE A 8 8.30 5.33 -32.52
CA PHE A 8 8.43 4.27 -31.53
C PHE A 8 9.31 4.69 -30.35
N LEU A 9 10.51 5.24 -30.61
CA LEU A 9 11.44 5.65 -29.56
C LEU A 9 10.89 6.81 -28.74
N SER A 10 10.22 7.79 -29.37
CA SER A 10 9.55 8.87 -28.65
C SER A 10 8.42 8.35 -27.76
N HIS A 11 7.59 7.42 -28.27
CA HIS A 11 6.52 6.82 -27.49
C HIS A 11 7.07 6.03 -26.30
N LEU A 12 8.08 5.18 -26.54
CA LEU A 12 8.75 4.41 -25.50
C LEU A 12 9.37 5.31 -24.42
N MET A 13 10.02 6.40 -24.82
CA MET A 13 10.61 7.37 -23.87
C MET A 13 9.54 7.98 -22.96
N VAL A 14 8.40 8.41 -23.52
CA VAL A 14 7.28 8.95 -22.74
C VAL A 14 6.74 7.91 -21.76
N SER A 15 6.53 6.67 -22.22
CA SER A 15 6.08 5.57 -21.35
C SER A 15 7.05 5.29 -20.20
N ILE A 16 8.37 5.31 -20.46
CA ILE A 16 9.40 5.09 -19.43
C ILE A 16 9.37 6.23 -18.40
N LEU A 17 9.31 7.49 -18.84
CA LEU A 17 9.26 8.63 -17.92
C LEU A 17 8.02 8.57 -17.01
N LEU A 18 6.87 8.21 -17.57
CA LEU A 18 5.64 8.02 -16.82
C LEU A 18 5.75 6.87 -15.81
N ALA A 19 6.31 5.74 -16.22
CA ALA A 19 6.53 4.59 -15.35
C ALA A 19 7.49 4.87 -14.20
N LEU A 20 8.56 5.66 -14.43
CA LEU A 20 9.49 6.09 -13.38
C LEU A 20 8.81 7.01 -12.37
N LEU A 21 8.05 8.00 -12.84
CA LEU A 21 7.27 8.90 -11.99
C LEU A 21 6.29 8.12 -11.12
N LEU A 22 5.54 7.19 -11.72
CA LEU A 22 4.62 6.34 -10.99
C LEU A 22 5.33 5.41 -10.01
N SER A 23 6.47 4.82 -10.38
CA SER A 23 7.25 3.95 -9.49
C SER A 23 7.67 4.70 -8.24
N TRP A 24 8.13 5.95 -8.41
CA TRP A 24 8.47 6.80 -7.29
C TRP A 24 7.26 7.11 -6.40
N LEU A 25 6.15 7.56 -6.98
CA LEU A 25 4.91 7.87 -6.24
C LEU A 25 4.38 6.63 -5.48
N VAL A 26 4.26 5.51 -6.16
CA VAL A 26 3.68 4.28 -5.61
C VAL A 26 4.56 3.72 -4.50
N PHE A 27 5.87 3.56 -4.69
CA PHE A 27 6.71 2.84 -3.71
C PHE A 27 7.33 3.73 -2.62
N PHE A 28 7.39 5.06 -2.80
CA PHE A 28 7.94 5.95 -1.77
C PHE A 28 6.87 6.69 -0.97
N ILE A 29 5.69 6.94 -1.56
CA ILE A 29 4.62 7.70 -0.91
C ILE A 29 3.49 6.76 -0.49
N TRP A 30 2.90 6.01 -1.42
CA TRP A 30 1.67 5.27 -1.14
C TRP A 30 1.89 3.89 -0.51
N TYR A 31 2.89 3.14 -0.97
CA TYR A 31 3.20 1.78 -0.53
C TYR A 31 4.65 1.68 -0.05
N PRO A 32 5.03 2.45 0.99
CA PRO A 32 6.40 2.42 1.49
C PRO A 32 6.77 1.00 1.93
N ALA A 33 7.97 0.54 1.59
CA ALA A 33 8.44 -0.78 1.98
C ALA A 33 8.36 -0.96 3.53
N PRO A 34 7.85 -2.11 4.01
CA PRO A 34 7.48 -3.34 3.27
C PRO A 34 5.99 -3.45 2.85
N LEU A 35 5.19 -2.39 2.94
CA LEU A 35 3.74 -2.48 2.74
C LEU A 35 3.32 -2.86 1.31
N ALA A 36 4.16 -2.58 0.31
CA ALA A 36 3.94 -3.05 -1.06
C ALA A 36 3.86 -4.59 -1.14
N ASP A 37 4.68 -5.29 -0.35
CA ASP A 37 4.66 -6.75 -0.26
C ASP A 37 3.50 -7.25 0.59
N ALA A 38 3.19 -6.55 1.69
CA ALA A 38 2.06 -6.86 2.57
C ALA A 38 0.70 -6.84 1.83
N LEU A 39 0.60 -6.02 0.79
CA LEU A 39 -0.57 -5.86 -0.07
C LEU A 39 -0.48 -6.59 -1.42
N GLY A 40 0.67 -7.16 -1.78
CA GLY A 40 0.87 -7.81 -3.08
C GLY A 40 0.75 -6.88 -4.29
N VAL A 41 0.85 -5.55 -4.10
CA VAL A 41 0.61 -4.55 -5.17
C VAL A 41 1.62 -4.64 -6.31
N LYS A 42 2.82 -5.18 -6.05
CA LYS A 42 3.91 -5.27 -7.04
C LYS A 42 3.48 -5.97 -8.33
N HIS A 43 2.67 -7.03 -8.24
CA HIS A 43 2.21 -7.75 -9.43
C HIS A 43 1.29 -6.88 -10.30
N LEU A 44 0.33 -6.19 -9.69
CA LEU A 44 -0.57 -5.25 -10.38
C LEU A 44 0.22 -4.10 -11.02
N PHE A 45 1.21 -3.59 -10.31
CA PHE A 45 2.09 -2.52 -10.80
C PHE A 45 2.94 -2.97 -12.00
N LEU A 46 3.47 -4.20 -11.98
CA LEU A 46 4.23 -4.75 -13.10
C LEU A 46 3.36 -4.92 -14.36
N ILE A 47 2.10 -5.34 -14.22
CA ILE A 47 1.16 -5.43 -15.36
C ILE A 47 0.94 -4.05 -15.98
N LEU A 48 0.69 -3.03 -15.15
CA LEU A 48 0.51 -1.65 -15.60
C LEU A 48 1.71 -1.19 -16.44
N ILE A 49 2.93 -1.32 -15.89
CA ILE A 49 4.16 -0.93 -16.60
C ILE A 49 4.37 -1.74 -17.88
N ALA A 50 4.11 -3.06 -17.86
CA ALA A 50 4.29 -3.92 -19.02
C ALA A 50 3.39 -3.48 -20.18
N ILE A 51 2.14 -3.10 -19.91
CA ILE A 51 1.23 -2.59 -20.93
C ILE A 51 1.79 -1.30 -21.54
N ASP A 52 2.24 -0.35 -20.72
CA ASP A 52 2.64 0.97 -21.17
C ASP A 52 4.03 1.03 -21.82
N ILE A 53 5.01 0.29 -21.31
CA ILE A 53 6.38 0.29 -21.83
C ILE A 53 6.54 -0.68 -22.99
N ILE A 54 5.80 -1.79 -23.00
CA ILE A 54 5.99 -2.86 -23.98
C ILE A 54 4.88 -2.82 -25.02
N ILE A 55 3.64 -3.09 -24.60
CA ILE A 55 2.53 -3.33 -25.53
C ILE A 55 2.22 -2.08 -26.36
N GLY A 56 2.05 -0.93 -25.72
CA GLY A 56 1.74 0.34 -26.39
C GLY A 56 2.77 0.75 -27.46
N PRO A 57 4.06 0.90 -27.10
CA PRO A 57 5.12 1.21 -28.04
C PRO A 57 5.23 0.17 -29.16
N LEU A 58 5.19 -1.13 -28.85
CA LEU A 58 5.24 -2.17 -29.89
C LEU A 58 4.06 -2.09 -30.86
N LEU A 59 2.82 -1.90 -30.37
CA LEU A 59 1.66 -1.70 -31.23
C LEU A 59 1.82 -0.48 -32.12
N SER A 60 2.32 0.62 -31.58
CA SER A 60 2.58 1.82 -32.37
C SER A 60 3.66 1.58 -33.44
N LEU A 61 4.69 0.77 -33.13
CA LEU A 61 5.69 0.35 -34.09
C LEU A 61 5.09 -0.52 -35.18
N PHE A 62 4.23 -1.50 -34.88
CA PHE A 62 3.62 -2.39 -35.88
C PHE A 62 2.65 -1.65 -36.81
N VAL A 63 1.86 -0.75 -36.26
CA VAL A 63 0.84 0.01 -37.00
C VAL A 63 1.46 1.07 -37.91
N TYR A 64 2.63 1.63 -37.53
CA TYR A 64 3.22 2.73 -38.24
C TYR A 64 3.73 2.33 -39.63
N LYS A 65 3.03 2.81 -40.67
CA LYS A 65 3.42 2.69 -42.07
C LYS A 65 3.33 4.05 -42.76
N GLU A 66 4.45 4.51 -43.30
CA GLU A 66 4.53 5.79 -44.01
C GLU A 66 3.54 5.79 -45.20
N HIS A 67 2.85 6.92 -45.40
CA HIS A 67 1.80 7.09 -46.42
C HIS A 67 0.52 6.25 -46.26
N LYS A 68 0.31 5.55 -45.13
CA LYS A 68 -0.98 4.90 -44.83
C LYS A 68 -2.05 5.97 -44.53
N LYS A 69 -3.11 6.04 -45.34
CA LYS A 69 -4.21 7.03 -45.20
C LYS A 69 -4.85 7.04 -43.79
N GLY A 70 -4.97 5.87 -43.15
CA GLY A 70 -5.55 5.72 -41.80
C GLY A 70 -4.56 5.83 -40.64
N LEU A 71 -3.26 6.11 -40.89
CA LEU A 71 -2.22 6.02 -39.86
C LEU A 71 -2.53 6.82 -38.59
N LYS A 72 -3.04 8.05 -38.74
CA LYS A 72 -3.36 8.92 -37.59
C LYS A 72 -4.46 8.31 -36.71
N PHE A 73 -5.49 7.74 -37.34
CA PHE A 73 -6.57 7.06 -36.63
C PHE A 73 -6.06 5.82 -35.90
N ASP A 74 -5.25 5.00 -36.58
CA ASP A 74 -4.72 3.79 -35.95
C ASP A 74 -3.83 4.10 -34.74
N LEU A 75 -2.94 5.10 -34.85
CA LEU A 75 -2.10 5.54 -33.74
C LEU A 75 -2.93 6.15 -32.61
N MET A 76 -3.97 6.92 -32.92
CA MET A 76 -4.91 7.45 -31.93
C MET A 76 -5.59 6.32 -31.16
N VAL A 77 -6.08 5.28 -31.86
CA VAL A 77 -6.69 4.11 -31.21
C VAL A 77 -5.71 3.41 -30.27
N VAL A 78 -4.45 3.19 -30.71
CA VAL A 78 -3.41 2.61 -29.86
C VAL A 78 -3.19 3.43 -28.59
N ILE A 79 -3.02 4.75 -28.73
CA ILE A 79 -2.80 5.67 -27.60
C ILE A 79 -4.03 5.70 -26.67
N CYS A 80 -5.25 5.72 -27.21
CA CYS A 80 -6.47 5.71 -26.40
C CYS A 80 -6.61 4.42 -25.58
N ILE A 81 -6.39 3.26 -26.20
CA ILE A 81 -6.45 1.96 -25.50
C ILE A 81 -5.41 1.92 -24.37
N GLN A 82 -4.18 2.36 -24.65
CA GLN A 82 -3.14 2.43 -23.65
C GLN A 82 -3.50 3.37 -22.51
N LEU A 83 -4.04 4.56 -22.81
CA LEU A 83 -4.49 5.51 -21.79
C LEU A 83 -5.62 4.92 -20.91
N PHE A 84 -6.58 4.20 -21.50
CA PHE A 84 -7.63 3.53 -20.73
C PHE A 84 -7.07 2.44 -19.82
N ALA A 85 -6.15 1.62 -20.33
CA ALA A 85 -5.48 0.59 -19.53
C ALA A 85 -4.67 1.22 -18.38
N PHE A 86 -3.96 2.31 -18.66
CA PHE A 86 -3.22 3.08 -17.66
C PHE A 86 -4.15 3.63 -16.57
N VAL A 87 -5.21 4.33 -16.95
CA VAL A 87 -6.17 4.94 -16.01
C VAL A 87 -6.80 3.86 -15.12
N TYR A 88 -7.21 2.73 -15.70
CA TYR A 88 -7.78 1.63 -14.94
C TYR A 88 -6.78 1.00 -13.95
N GLY A 89 -5.55 0.72 -14.40
CA GLY A 89 -4.51 0.18 -13.52
C GLY A 89 -4.12 1.16 -12.41
N PHE A 90 -3.96 2.44 -12.75
CA PHE A 90 -3.68 3.50 -11.79
C PHE A 90 -4.81 3.68 -10.77
N TYR A 91 -6.07 3.68 -11.20
CA TYR A 91 -7.24 3.75 -10.32
C TYR A 91 -7.28 2.57 -9.33
N THR A 92 -7.02 1.36 -9.82
CA THR A 92 -6.92 0.15 -8.98
C THR A 92 -5.83 0.30 -7.91
N ILE A 93 -4.65 0.81 -8.28
CA ILE A 93 -3.55 1.08 -7.34
C ILE A 93 -3.94 2.18 -6.34
N VAL A 94 -4.65 3.23 -6.74
CA VAL A 94 -5.12 4.31 -5.84
C VAL A 94 -6.09 3.79 -4.79
N ASN A 95 -7.01 2.89 -5.18
CA ASN A 95 -7.96 2.29 -4.26
C ASN A 95 -7.32 1.25 -3.33
N GLY A 96 -6.29 0.55 -3.79
CA GLY A 96 -5.56 -0.42 -2.97
C GLY A 96 -4.62 0.19 -1.92
N ARG A 97 -4.46 1.52 -1.87
CA ARG A 97 -3.45 2.17 -1.03
C ARG A 97 -3.69 1.87 0.45
N PRO A 98 -2.65 1.53 1.23
CA PRO A 98 -2.78 1.48 2.68
C PRO A 98 -3.02 2.90 3.21
N VAL A 99 -4.10 3.09 3.96
CA VAL A 99 -4.46 4.39 4.54
C VAL A 99 -4.27 4.39 6.05
N TRP A 100 -4.57 3.27 6.70
CA TRP A 100 -4.49 3.14 8.15
C TRP A 100 -3.85 1.82 8.58
N LEU A 101 -3.13 1.90 9.69
CA LEU A 101 -2.61 0.78 10.44
C LEU A 101 -3.33 0.79 11.79
N VAL A 102 -4.45 0.07 11.86
CA VAL A 102 -5.40 0.10 12.96
C VAL A 102 -4.96 -0.87 14.04
N TYR A 103 -4.66 -0.36 15.24
CA TYR A 103 -4.35 -1.21 16.39
C TYR A 103 -5.62 -1.58 17.16
N ASP A 104 -5.90 -2.87 17.31
CA ASP A 104 -7.15 -3.38 17.89
C ASP A 104 -7.04 -3.83 19.37
N THR A 105 -5.95 -3.49 20.06
CA THR A 105 -5.50 -3.96 21.40
C THR A 105 -4.42 -5.03 21.36
N TYR A 106 -4.34 -5.87 20.31
CA TYR A 106 -3.36 -6.96 20.27
C TYR A 106 -2.54 -6.99 18.98
N VAL A 107 -3.14 -6.61 17.86
CA VAL A 107 -2.52 -6.71 16.54
C VAL A 107 -2.81 -5.41 15.77
N PHE A 108 -1.91 -5.07 14.85
CA PHE A 108 -2.19 -4.05 13.85
C PHE A 108 -2.91 -4.67 12.66
N HIS A 109 -3.85 -3.96 12.06
CA HIS A 109 -4.51 -4.33 10.83
C HIS A 109 -4.22 -3.30 9.77
N LEU A 110 -3.81 -3.75 8.59
CA LEU A 110 -3.64 -2.88 7.44
C LEU A 110 -4.99 -2.68 6.75
N VAL A 111 -5.47 -1.44 6.73
CA VAL A 111 -6.71 -1.05 6.05
C VAL A 111 -6.39 -0.28 4.77
N LYS A 112 -6.95 -0.73 3.65
CA LYS A 112 -6.83 -0.05 2.35
C LYS A 112 -7.90 1.02 2.18
N ASN A 113 -7.66 1.96 1.26
CA ASN A 113 -8.66 2.96 0.89
C ASN A 113 -9.99 2.35 0.40
N SER A 114 -9.93 1.23 -0.32
CA SER A 114 -11.11 0.50 -0.81
C SER A 114 -11.95 -0.15 0.29
N ASP A 115 -11.37 -0.37 1.48
CA ASP A 115 -11.99 -1.17 2.53
C ASP A 115 -12.70 -0.28 3.55
N ILE A 116 -12.53 1.05 3.48
CA ILE A 116 -13.14 2.00 4.41
C ILE A 116 -14.65 1.90 4.32
N GLU A 117 -15.30 1.69 5.46
CA GLU A 117 -16.75 1.68 5.55
C GLU A 117 -17.26 3.12 5.76
N PRO A 118 -17.98 3.70 4.79
CA PRO A 118 -18.42 5.09 4.85
C PRO A 118 -19.59 5.33 5.81
N SER A 119 -20.26 4.26 6.28
CA SER A 119 -21.37 4.42 7.22
C SER A 119 -20.90 5.13 8.49
N HIS A 120 -21.71 6.08 8.99
CA HIS A 120 -21.43 6.85 10.20
C HIS A 120 -20.09 7.59 10.20
N ILE A 121 -19.53 7.93 9.02
CA ILE A 121 -18.27 8.67 8.93
C ILE A 121 -18.32 10.02 9.67
N ASP A 122 -19.49 10.66 9.73
CA ASP A 122 -19.69 11.93 10.46
C ASP A 122 -19.51 11.78 11.99
N ALA A 123 -19.62 10.56 12.52
CA ALA A 123 -19.34 10.26 13.92
C ALA A 123 -17.83 10.05 14.21
N ALA A 124 -17.00 9.92 13.17
CA ALA A 124 -15.55 9.84 13.32
C ALA A 124 -14.96 11.21 13.70
N LEU A 125 -13.83 11.19 14.40
CA LEU A 125 -13.05 12.39 14.65
C LEU A 125 -12.68 13.07 13.32
N PRO A 126 -12.65 14.42 13.25
CA PRO A 126 -12.43 15.13 11.99
C PRO A 126 -11.21 14.67 11.19
N GLN A 127 -10.10 14.29 11.86
CA GLN A 127 -8.90 13.78 11.18
C GLN A 127 -9.07 12.40 10.54
N PHE A 128 -10.10 11.63 10.89
CA PHE A 128 -10.36 10.27 10.39
C PHE A 128 -11.57 10.19 9.45
N GLN A 129 -12.29 11.31 9.23
CA GLN A 129 -13.41 11.36 8.29
C GLN A 129 -12.99 11.19 6.83
N LYS A 130 -11.72 11.48 6.50
CA LYS A 130 -11.17 11.32 5.16
C LYS A 130 -9.78 10.67 5.23
N PRO A 131 -9.50 9.68 4.38
CA PRO A 131 -8.18 9.09 4.31
C PRO A 131 -7.17 10.08 3.73
N GLY A 132 -5.92 9.98 4.20
CA GLY A 132 -4.81 10.76 3.68
C GLY A 132 -4.37 10.32 2.27
N TRP A 133 -3.75 11.25 1.55
CA TRP A 133 -3.15 10.97 0.22
C TRP A 133 -1.68 10.56 0.26
N LEU A 134 -1.03 10.70 1.42
CA LEU A 134 0.39 10.44 1.58
C LEU A 134 0.61 9.01 2.11
N LYS A 135 1.35 8.90 3.21
CA LYS A 135 1.67 7.64 3.88
C LYS A 135 0.53 7.19 4.79
N PRO A 136 0.41 5.88 5.06
CA PRO A 136 -0.56 5.38 6.02
C PRO A 136 -0.30 5.91 7.43
N MET A 137 -1.38 6.09 8.18
CA MET A 137 -1.35 6.59 9.55
C MET A 137 -1.64 5.45 10.55
N PHE A 138 -0.90 5.42 11.66
CA PHE A 138 -1.25 4.55 12.78
C PHE A 138 -2.43 5.14 13.53
N VAL A 139 -3.42 4.31 13.85
CA VAL A 139 -4.62 4.72 14.60
C VAL A 139 -4.95 3.69 15.66
N ASN A 140 -5.59 4.11 16.74
CA ASN A 140 -6.04 3.23 17.80
C ASN A 140 -7.54 2.94 17.66
N LEU A 141 -7.93 1.67 17.70
CA LEU A 141 -9.33 1.27 17.80
C LEU A 141 -9.77 1.34 19.27
N ASP A 142 -10.74 2.20 19.59
CA ASP A 142 -11.18 2.37 20.97
C ASP A 142 -12.34 1.42 21.31
N SER A 143 -12.01 0.40 22.10
CA SER A 143 -12.99 -0.58 22.58
C SER A 143 -14.09 0.01 23.47
N SER A 144 -13.89 1.20 24.06
CA SER A 144 -14.93 1.88 24.84
C SER A 144 -16.06 2.41 23.96
N ILE A 145 -15.74 2.86 22.74
CA ILE A 145 -16.72 3.31 21.75
C ILE A 145 -17.56 2.12 21.27
N LEU A 146 -16.93 0.95 21.08
CA LEU A 146 -17.60 -0.29 20.68
C LEU A 146 -18.66 -0.77 21.69
N LYS A 147 -18.49 -0.50 22.98
CA LYS A 147 -19.47 -0.90 24.01
C LYS A 147 -20.82 -0.22 23.84
N ASN A 148 -20.81 1.03 23.35
CA ASN A 148 -22.01 1.86 23.24
C ASN A 148 -22.52 1.98 21.81
N ASN A 149 -21.76 1.49 20.82
CA ASN A 149 -22.07 1.60 19.40
C ASN A 149 -21.87 0.23 18.73
N PRO A 150 -22.95 -0.48 18.36
CA PRO A 150 -22.82 -1.76 17.69
C PRO A 150 -22.17 -1.59 16.32
N VAL A 151 -21.34 -2.55 15.93
CA VAL A 151 -20.76 -2.58 14.58
C VAL A 151 -21.88 -2.87 13.58
N PRO A 152 -22.03 -2.06 12.50
CA PRO A 152 -23.03 -2.29 11.47
C PRO A 152 -22.98 -3.71 10.89
N GLN A 153 -24.14 -4.31 10.67
CA GLN A 153 -24.24 -5.70 10.23
C GLN A 153 -23.54 -5.91 8.88
N GLY A 154 -22.78 -7.01 8.75
CA GLY A 154 -22.08 -7.36 7.51
C GLY A 154 -20.77 -6.60 7.28
N THR A 155 -20.32 -5.80 8.25
CA THR A 155 -19.10 -5.00 8.15
C THR A 155 -18.06 -5.41 9.20
N VAL A 156 -16.83 -4.92 9.06
CA VAL A 156 -15.72 -5.23 9.95
C VAL A 156 -15.29 -4.00 10.72
N VAL A 157 -15.17 -4.10 12.05
CA VAL A 157 -14.90 -2.97 12.95
C VAL A 157 -13.66 -2.13 12.57
N ILE A 158 -12.59 -2.77 12.12
CA ILE A 158 -11.35 -2.08 11.73
C ILE A 158 -11.51 -1.22 10.48
N ASN A 159 -12.60 -1.35 9.73
CA ASN A 159 -12.88 -0.56 8.54
C ASN A 159 -13.70 0.70 8.84
N HIS A 160 -14.14 0.90 10.08
CA HIS A 160 -15.02 1.99 10.50
C HIS A 160 -14.27 3.10 11.24
N PRO A 161 -14.06 4.27 10.62
CA PRO A 161 -13.31 5.34 11.27
C PRO A 161 -13.99 5.94 12.51
N MET A 162 -15.29 5.70 12.70
CA MET A 162 -16.02 6.14 13.91
C MET A 162 -15.46 5.54 15.21
N PHE A 163 -14.73 4.43 15.13
CA PHE A 163 -14.09 3.79 16.28
C PHE A 163 -12.62 4.19 16.45
N PHE A 164 -12.09 5.06 15.60
CA PHE A 164 -10.68 5.44 15.63
C PHE A 164 -10.43 6.61 16.57
N THR A 165 -9.34 6.51 17.31
CA THR A 165 -8.77 7.55 18.17
C THR A 165 -7.28 7.71 17.85
N ASP A 166 -6.68 8.79 18.36
CA ASP A 166 -5.27 9.03 18.18
C ASP A 166 -4.43 7.86 18.70
N PHE A 167 -3.43 7.45 17.93
CA PHE A 167 -2.58 6.31 18.27
C PHE A 167 -1.83 6.47 19.60
N SER A 168 -1.64 7.70 20.08
CA SER A 168 -1.10 7.98 21.41
C SER A 168 -1.88 7.30 22.54
N ASN A 169 -3.19 7.07 22.36
CA ASN A 169 -4.04 6.38 23.33
C ASN A 169 -3.69 4.90 23.48
N ALA A 170 -3.08 4.29 22.46
CA ALA A 170 -2.63 2.90 22.49
C ALA A 170 -1.36 2.68 23.35
N LYS A 171 -0.60 3.74 23.67
CA LYS A 171 0.75 3.63 24.26
C LYS A 171 0.77 2.69 25.48
N ARG A 172 -0.12 2.90 26.45
CA ARG A 172 -0.18 2.08 27.68
C ARG A 172 -0.39 0.60 27.36
N GLN A 173 -1.31 0.30 26.45
CA GLN A 173 -1.63 -1.06 26.05
C GLN A 173 -0.44 -1.70 25.34
N ILE A 174 0.19 -0.99 24.39
CA ILE A 174 1.38 -1.45 23.67
C ILE A 174 2.50 -1.83 24.65
N LYS A 175 2.77 -1.01 25.68
CA LYS A 175 3.78 -1.37 26.71
C LYS A 175 3.43 -2.65 27.46
N SER A 176 2.15 -2.92 27.66
CA SER A 176 1.67 -4.10 28.38
C SER A 176 1.73 -5.37 27.52
N VAL A 177 1.23 -5.31 26.28
CA VAL A 177 0.98 -6.52 25.48
C VAL A 177 2.05 -6.85 24.44
N SER A 178 3.01 -5.94 24.17
CA SER A 178 4.04 -6.22 23.16
C SER A 178 4.88 -7.43 23.53
N SER A 179 5.07 -8.31 22.56
CA SER A 179 5.83 -9.56 22.70
C SER A 179 7.32 -9.29 22.80
N PRO A 180 8.08 -10.04 23.63
CA PRO A 180 9.54 -9.95 23.66
C PRO A 180 10.16 -10.18 22.28
N ILE A 181 11.18 -9.39 21.93
CA ILE A 181 11.87 -9.48 20.63
C ILE A 181 12.42 -10.89 20.34
N SER A 182 12.84 -11.61 21.38
CA SER A 182 13.38 -12.97 21.29
C SER A 182 12.38 -13.99 20.74
N LEU A 183 11.07 -13.72 20.83
CA LEU A 183 10.05 -14.61 20.26
C LEU A 183 9.97 -14.55 18.73
N LEU A 184 10.60 -13.58 18.07
CA LEU A 184 10.62 -13.50 16.60
C LEU A 184 11.32 -14.70 15.97
N GLU A 185 12.38 -15.22 16.61
CA GLU A 185 13.12 -16.40 16.15
C GLU A 185 12.27 -17.69 16.15
N LYS A 186 11.12 -17.69 16.84
CA LYS A 186 10.18 -18.81 16.78
C LYS A 186 9.50 -18.95 15.41
N TYR A 187 9.39 -17.85 14.68
CA TYR A 187 8.64 -17.74 13.42
C TYR A 187 9.52 -17.37 12.23
N ASN A 188 10.78 -17.01 12.48
CA ASN A 188 11.70 -16.47 11.49
C ASN A 188 13.08 -17.08 11.63
N ASP A 189 13.82 -17.11 10.54
CA ASP A 189 15.24 -17.47 10.58
C ASP A 189 16.02 -16.48 11.44
N LYS A 190 16.88 -17.00 12.33
CA LYS A 190 17.65 -16.21 13.29
C LYS A 190 18.54 -15.18 12.61
N GLN A 191 19.19 -15.53 11.49
CA GLN A 191 20.10 -14.61 10.78
C GLN A 191 19.33 -13.42 10.21
N ILE A 192 18.11 -13.65 9.71
CA ILE A 192 17.24 -12.58 9.19
C ILE A 192 16.76 -11.67 10.32
N VAL A 193 16.39 -12.25 11.47
CA VAL A 193 16.00 -11.48 12.67
C VAL A 193 17.17 -10.59 13.12
N ASP A 194 18.35 -11.17 13.33
CA ASP A 194 19.54 -10.45 13.79
C ASP A 194 19.92 -9.29 12.85
N ALA A 195 19.96 -9.54 11.53
CA ALA A 195 20.25 -8.53 10.53
C ALA A 195 19.19 -7.40 10.49
N THR A 196 17.94 -7.72 10.81
CA THR A 196 16.85 -6.73 10.88
C THR A 196 16.97 -5.87 12.13
N LEU A 197 17.22 -6.49 13.30
CA LEU A 197 17.33 -5.78 14.58
C LEU A 197 18.57 -4.88 14.64
N GLN A 198 19.65 -5.23 13.95
CA GLN A 198 20.82 -4.34 13.80
C GLN A 198 20.47 -2.99 13.16
N LYS A 199 19.51 -2.95 12.24
CA LYS A 199 19.04 -1.70 11.60
C LYS A 199 18.13 -0.87 12.50
N TYR A 200 17.51 -1.50 13.50
CA TYR A 200 16.46 -0.93 14.35
C TYR A 200 16.74 -1.20 15.82
N SER A 201 17.94 -0.79 16.28
CA SER A 201 18.45 -1.08 17.62
C SER A 201 17.62 -0.51 18.78
N SER A 202 16.71 0.43 18.51
CA SER A 202 15.79 0.98 19.49
C SER A 202 14.57 0.09 19.77
N ALA A 203 14.37 -1.00 19.02
CA ALA A 203 13.28 -1.95 19.23
C ALA A 203 13.66 -3.04 20.23
N ASP A 204 12.81 -3.27 21.23
CA ASP A 204 12.96 -4.28 22.30
C ASP A 204 11.74 -5.21 22.40
N ALA A 205 10.69 -4.94 21.62
CA ALA A 205 9.48 -5.74 21.55
C ALA A 205 8.83 -5.67 20.17
N TRP A 206 7.76 -6.43 19.98
CA TRP A 206 7.04 -6.45 18.71
C TRP A 206 5.55 -6.80 18.86
N LEU A 207 4.79 -6.45 17.82
CA LEU A 207 3.39 -6.82 17.62
C LEU A 207 3.19 -7.29 16.17
N GLY A 208 2.18 -8.12 15.93
CA GLY A 208 1.83 -8.54 14.58
C GLY A 208 1.14 -7.44 13.78
N LEU A 209 1.30 -7.48 12.46
CA LEU A 209 0.52 -6.73 11.48
C LEU A 209 -0.19 -7.74 10.57
N SER A 210 -1.51 -7.82 10.69
CA SER A 210 -2.36 -8.56 9.76
C SER A 210 -2.49 -7.77 8.45
N ALA A 211 -2.21 -8.43 7.33
CA ALA A 211 -2.31 -7.80 6.01
C ALA A 211 -2.79 -8.79 4.93
N PRO A 212 -3.51 -8.31 3.89
CA PRO A 212 -4.18 -9.17 2.91
C PRO A 212 -3.31 -10.21 2.21
N ALA A 213 -2.06 -9.88 1.86
CA ALA A 213 -1.20 -10.80 1.08
C ALA A 213 -0.11 -11.45 1.93
N LYS A 214 0.48 -10.68 2.84
CA LYS A 214 1.56 -11.14 3.70
C LYS A 214 1.54 -10.35 4.99
N ASP A 215 1.27 -11.03 6.09
CA ASP A 215 1.36 -10.43 7.43
C ASP A 215 2.75 -9.85 7.66
N MET A 216 2.96 -9.04 8.67
CA MET A 216 4.27 -8.45 8.96
C MET A 216 4.45 -8.27 10.46
N VAL A 217 5.62 -7.78 10.86
CA VAL A 217 5.89 -7.43 12.25
C VAL A 217 6.01 -5.92 12.37
N VAL A 218 5.38 -5.37 13.41
CA VAL A 218 5.62 -4.01 13.88
C VAL A 218 6.60 -4.07 15.04
N LEU A 219 7.81 -3.57 14.83
CA LEU A 219 8.82 -3.41 15.87
C LEU A 219 8.44 -2.25 16.78
N ILE A 220 8.55 -2.49 18.08
CA ILE A 220 8.11 -1.58 19.14
C ILE A 220 9.29 -1.25 20.05
N ASN A 221 9.35 0.01 20.48
CA ASN A 221 10.08 0.40 21.68
C ASN A 221 9.10 0.37 22.86
N LYS A 222 9.20 -0.66 23.69
CA LYS A 222 8.26 -1.00 24.77
C LYS A 222 8.33 0.02 25.90
N GLU A 223 9.50 0.55 26.20
CA GLU A 223 9.66 1.62 27.20
C GLU A 223 8.82 2.86 26.83
N LYS A 224 8.82 3.27 25.55
CA LYS A 224 8.07 4.45 25.06
C LYS A 224 6.66 4.13 24.60
N GLY A 225 6.36 2.86 24.28
CA GLY A 225 5.11 2.44 23.67
C GLY A 225 4.96 2.93 22.23
N GLU A 226 6.07 3.01 21.50
CA GLU A 226 6.14 3.64 20.18
C GLU A 226 6.51 2.65 19.09
N VAL A 227 5.97 2.86 17.89
CA VAL A 227 6.33 2.09 16.71
C VAL A 227 7.70 2.54 16.22
N VAL A 228 8.63 1.60 16.11
CA VAL A 228 9.95 1.82 15.52
C VAL A 228 9.88 1.65 14.01
N LYS A 229 9.39 0.49 13.55
CA LYS A 229 9.33 0.16 12.12
C LYS A 229 8.44 -1.06 11.84
N ILE A 230 7.81 -1.08 10.67
CA ILE A 230 7.21 -2.30 10.11
C ILE A 230 8.28 -3.03 9.29
N VAL A 231 8.49 -4.31 9.56
CA VAL A 231 9.54 -5.13 8.94
C VAL A 231 8.96 -6.40 8.33
N ASP A 232 9.63 -6.92 7.29
CA ASP A 232 9.28 -8.18 6.63
C ASP A 232 9.75 -9.39 7.45
N LEU A 233 9.18 -9.52 8.65
CA LEU A 233 9.27 -10.71 9.51
C LEU A 233 7.86 -11.25 9.76
N ARG A 234 7.78 -12.53 10.10
CA ARG A 234 6.54 -13.26 10.36
C ARG A 234 6.16 -13.17 11.83
N PRO A 235 4.93 -12.73 12.16
CA PRO A 235 4.44 -12.69 13.53
C PRO A 235 3.90 -14.05 14.03
N TRP A 236 3.66 -15.00 13.12
CA TRP A 236 3.18 -16.36 13.37
C TRP A 236 3.66 -17.31 12.26
N LYS A 237 3.39 -18.62 12.43
CA LYS A 237 3.67 -19.64 11.41
C LYS A 237 2.70 -19.55 10.23
#